data_AF-A0A6A6RQF7-F1
#
_entry.id   AF-A0A6A6RQF7-F1
#
_cell.length_a   1.000
_cell.length_b   1.000
_cell.length_c   1.000
_cell.angle_alpha   90.00
_cell.angle_beta   90.00
_cell.angle_gamma   90.00
#
_symmetry.space_group_name_H-M   'P 1'
#
loop_
_entity.id
_entity.type
_entity.pdbx_description
1 polymer ?
#
loop_
_entity_poly.entity_id
_entity_poly.type
_entity_poly.pdbx_seq_one_letter_code
_entity_poly.pdbx_strand_id
1 'polypeptide(L)'
;MPYNLDFTLPSTAPAEYLWRDGPELLTTALYTLVPLSDDELREVARKCESLCENDDEGEVVRPAPESRFVSQPLRAVYDTHIKLGVRGEFDPIYFIVVVHKNWKERGVLLVTLMTDDEPPLIDSFFCKPEDSGITVQNLQIGNSDWEESRESWEIAAVDVEQEVESNADDKDDVEFPTDAEEGQSDDEGPQYPPKKPAYAYLIPIYILSSVDANVVISGLESHNHPMSEPLISRIHSQASLTPKPQQNIDIKTLAKPDPQVTEDLIAQACTLHPVRCRANKWLNKTYLLVCDNTNYSQEGLILVKLAWDGVTKGRSKDELRKTGKTASREARRIPGTSVDGIRYGYLMIADDTAVFSRTHSAFCIFQLNTDMPHHGVNVVDSQHSDRKANDEYFEVMADVELHRSSEPENIKMEWTLKEAINRFPWVCYSNRFEPLFNRQYFIFVDHEVVVEKGVILVRYDWDGNIKKSEGELWDSGKLGLVRTMRIPAKVAMSKILRAVADGSEGWSWQSYTE
;
A
#
# COMPACT_ATOMS: atom_id res chain seq x y z
N MET A 1 44.37 -8.36 -15.35
CA MET A 1 43.80 -9.65 -15.75
C MET A 1 42.32 -9.60 -15.41
N PRO A 2 41.39 -9.75 -16.36
CA PRO A 2 39.99 -9.94 -16.00
C PRO A 2 39.89 -11.22 -15.15
N TYR A 3 39.35 -11.10 -13.94
CA TYR A 3 39.06 -12.27 -13.11
C TYR A 3 37.93 -13.00 -13.82
N ASN A 4 38.21 -14.17 -14.39
CA ASN A 4 37.17 -15.03 -14.95
C ASN A 4 36.45 -15.69 -13.76
N LEU A 5 35.52 -14.94 -13.17
CA LEU A 5 34.79 -15.33 -11.97
C LEU A 5 33.65 -16.27 -12.35
N ASP A 6 33.51 -17.35 -11.57
CA ASP A 6 32.40 -18.28 -11.71
C ASP A 6 31.24 -17.83 -10.81
N PHE A 7 30.14 -17.41 -11.44
CA PHE A 7 28.90 -16.99 -10.78
C PHE A 7 27.87 -18.11 -10.61
N THR A 8 28.22 -19.36 -10.92
CA THR A 8 27.28 -20.48 -10.85
C THR A 8 26.85 -20.76 -9.41
N LEU A 9 25.55 -20.67 -9.15
CA LEU A 9 24.90 -21.02 -7.88
C LEU A 9 24.07 -22.31 -8.04
N PRO A 10 23.77 -23.04 -6.94
CA PRO A 10 22.73 -24.07 -6.95
C PRO A 10 21.37 -23.48 -7.35
N SER A 11 20.47 -24.30 -7.88
CA SER A 11 19.12 -23.83 -8.27
C SER A 11 18.21 -23.54 -7.07
N THR A 12 18.45 -24.18 -5.93
CA THR A 12 17.62 -24.07 -4.72
C THR A 12 18.49 -24.12 -3.46
N ALA A 13 18.05 -23.43 -2.41
CA ALA A 13 18.66 -23.51 -1.08
C ALA A 13 18.25 -24.81 -0.34
N PRO A 14 18.93 -25.21 0.75
CA PRO A 14 18.57 -26.40 1.52
C PRO A 14 17.20 -26.22 2.20
N ALA A 15 16.33 -27.23 2.13
CA ALA A 15 14.94 -27.14 2.63
C ALA A 15 14.82 -26.78 4.14
N GLU A 16 15.82 -27.13 4.94
CA GLU A 16 15.90 -26.81 6.39
C GLU A 16 16.19 -25.32 6.67
N TYR A 17 16.53 -24.55 5.62
CA TYR A 17 16.91 -23.14 5.69
C TYR A 17 15.72 -22.18 5.50
N LEU A 18 14.63 -22.66 4.88
CA LEU A 18 13.48 -21.86 4.40
C LEU A 18 12.39 -21.55 5.45
N TRP A 19 12.61 -21.90 6.73
CA TRP A 19 11.57 -21.82 7.78
C TRP A 19 12.06 -21.07 9.02
N ARG A 20 12.33 -19.78 8.87
CA ARG A 20 12.66 -18.94 10.03
C ARG A 20 11.70 -17.79 10.16
N ASP A 21 10.78 -17.94 11.11
CA ASP A 21 10.10 -16.83 11.75
C ASP A 21 11.16 -16.04 12.55
N GLY A 22 11.42 -14.81 12.14
CA GLY A 22 12.30 -13.88 12.86
C GLY A 22 11.76 -12.46 12.73
N PRO A 23 11.65 -11.68 13.82
CA PRO A 23 11.37 -10.26 13.73
C PRO A 23 12.65 -9.49 13.36
N GLU A 24 12.47 -8.25 12.89
CA GLU A 24 13.48 -7.17 12.70
C GLU A 24 14.25 -7.17 11.37
N LEU A 25 14.49 -5.96 10.86
CA LEU A 25 15.37 -5.64 9.73
C LEU A 25 16.80 -6.10 10.05
N LEU A 26 17.18 -7.29 9.58
CA LEU A 26 18.50 -7.85 9.85
C LEU A 26 19.57 -7.19 8.95
N THR A 27 20.78 -7.06 9.46
CA THR A 27 21.89 -6.52 8.65
C THR A 27 22.22 -7.44 7.47
N THR A 28 22.35 -6.87 6.28
CA THR A 28 22.75 -7.57 5.06
C THR A 28 24.26 -7.81 5.04
N ALA A 29 24.66 -9.04 4.73
CA ALA A 29 26.07 -9.41 4.65
C ALA A 29 26.71 -8.95 3.34
N LEU A 30 27.85 -8.23 3.43
CA LEU A 30 28.67 -7.83 2.29
C LEU A 30 29.90 -8.74 2.13
N TYR A 31 30.12 -9.22 0.92
CA TYR A 31 31.26 -10.05 0.51
C TYR A 31 32.00 -9.46 -0.70
N THR A 32 33.21 -9.95 -0.98
CA THR A 32 33.96 -9.57 -2.18
C THR A 32 34.70 -10.74 -2.82
N LEU A 33 34.61 -10.85 -4.15
CA LEU A 33 35.37 -11.79 -4.99
C LEU A 33 36.63 -11.14 -5.61
N VAL A 34 36.77 -9.83 -5.47
CA VAL A 34 37.90 -9.05 -5.98
C VAL A 34 38.76 -8.52 -4.83
N PRO A 35 40.05 -8.23 -5.05
CA PRO A 35 40.88 -7.72 -3.96
C PRO A 35 40.53 -6.27 -3.66
N LEU A 36 39.86 -6.06 -2.53
CA LEU A 36 39.59 -4.77 -1.86
C LEU A 36 40.23 -4.73 -0.47
N SER A 37 40.79 -3.59 -0.11
CA SER A 37 41.25 -3.27 1.24
C SER A 37 40.09 -3.18 2.25
N ASP A 38 40.38 -3.15 3.55
CA ASP A 38 39.33 -2.98 4.57
C ASP A 38 38.60 -1.64 4.39
N ASP A 39 39.32 -0.59 4.04
CA ASP A 39 38.76 0.74 3.87
C ASP A 39 37.86 0.82 2.62
N GLU A 40 38.27 0.20 1.51
CA GLU A 40 37.45 0.10 0.30
C GLU A 40 36.19 -0.73 0.56
N LEU A 41 36.28 -1.83 1.32
CA LEU A 41 35.11 -2.66 1.62
C LEU A 41 34.12 -1.95 2.57
N ARG A 42 34.63 -1.15 3.52
CA ARG A 42 33.79 -0.24 4.33
C ARG A 42 33.17 0.87 3.50
N GLU A 43 33.89 1.40 2.52
CA GLU A 43 33.36 2.41 1.60
C GLU A 43 32.23 1.83 0.74
N VAL A 44 32.35 0.58 0.29
CA VAL A 44 31.24 -0.13 -0.39
C VAL A 44 30.04 -0.22 0.54
N ALA A 45 30.21 -0.71 1.77
CA ALA A 45 29.13 -0.81 2.74
C ALA A 45 28.43 0.54 2.96
N ARG A 46 29.19 1.61 3.25
CA ARG A 46 28.64 2.98 3.37
C ARG A 46 27.88 3.44 2.15
N LYS A 47 28.39 3.13 0.96
CA LYS A 47 27.71 3.49 -0.28
C LYS A 47 26.40 2.69 -0.41
N CYS A 48 26.39 1.41 -0.06
CA CYS A 48 25.19 0.58 -0.02
C CYS A 48 24.11 1.09 0.93
N GLU A 49 24.49 1.76 2.02
CA GLU A 49 23.56 2.34 2.99
C GLU A 49 23.14 3.79 2.66
N SER A 50 23.69 4.40 1.60
CA SER A 50 23.56 5.85 1.39
C SER A 50 22.12 6.37 1.15
N LEU A 51 21.18 5.46 0.86
CA LEU A 51 19.76 5.76 0.70
C LEU A 51 18.88 5.16 1.81
N CYS A 52 19.47 4.53 2.84
CA CYS A 52 18.73 3.96 3.98
C CYS A 52 18.45 5.04 5.05
N GLU A 53 17.27 5.00 5.68
CA GLU A 53 16.87 5.91 6.76
C GLU A 53 17.40 5.42 8.13
N ASN A 54 18.72 5.21 8.26
CA ASN A 54 19.35 4.74 9.50
C ASN A 54 20.33 5.79 10.05
N ASP A 55 20.39 5.93 11.38
CA ASP A 55 21.25 6.90 12.07
C ASP A 55 22.72 6.43 12.22
N ASP A 56 22.99 5.12 12.13
CA ASP A 56 24.30 4.51 12.38
C ASP A 56 24.87 3.72 11.18
N GLU A 57 26.16 3.91 10.88
CA GLU A 57 26.90 3.18 9.82
C GLU A 57 27.02 1.69 10.15
N GLY A 58 26.65 0.83 9.19
CA GLY A 58 26.79 -0.62 9.27
C GLY A 58 25.59 -1.36 9.87
N GLU A 59 24.46 -0.68 10.09
CA GLU A 59 23.22 -1.31 10.55
C GLU A 59 22.53 -2.11 9.45
N VAL A 60 22.54 -1.61 8.21
CA VAL A 60 21.80 -2.21 7.08
C VAL A 60 22.70 -3.11 6.25
N VAL A 61 23.93 -2.69 5.99
CA VAL A 61 24.92 -3.42 5.20
C VAL A 61 26.26 -3.36 5.90
N ARG A 62 26.82 -4.52 6.26
CA ARG A 62 28.19 -4.58 6.80
C ARG A 62 28.97 -5.77 6.26
N PRO A 63 30.31 -5.66 6.18
CA PRO A 63 31.14 -6.80 5.81
C PRO A 63 30.90 -7.99 6.75
N ALA A 64 30.70 -9.17 6.17
CA ALA A 64 30.63 -10.41 6.94
C ALA A 64 31.94 -10.67 7.72
N PRO A 65 31.90 -11.45 8.83
CA PRO A 65 33.11 -11.82 9.58
C PRO A 65 34.19 -12.48 8.69
N GLU A 66 33.75 -13.30 7.74
CA GLU A 66 34.57 -13.83 6.65
C GLU A 66 34.04 -13.26 5.32
N SER A 67 34.49 -12.06 4.95
CA SER A 67 33.96 -11.31 3.80
C SER A 67 34.79 -11.41 2.51
N ARG A 68 35.99 -12.00 2.56
CA ARG A 68 36.95 -12.01 1.44
C ARG A 68 37.07 -13.37 0.77
N PHE A 69 36.54 -13.46 -0.43
CA PHE A 69 36.55 -14.64 -1.29
C PHE A 69 37.30 -14.37 -2.59
N VAL A 70 38.43 -13.67 -2.49
CA VAL A 70 39.19 -13.18 -3.65
C VAL A 70 39.54 -14.33 -4.60
N SER A 71 39.12 -14.22 -5.86
CA SER A 71 39.30 -15.23 -6.92
C SER A 71 38.68 -16.60 -6.63
N GLN A 72 37.75 -16.70 -5.68
CA GLN A 72 36.94 -17.88 -5.45
C GLN A 72 35.62 -17.78 -6.23
N PRO A 73 34.95 -18.91 -6.53
CA PRO A 73 33.61 -18.88 -7.13
C PRO A 73 32.57 -18.28 -6.18
N LEU A 74 31.49 -17.73 -6.72
CA LEU A 74 30.35 -17.22 -5.95
C LEU A 74 29.74 -18.29 -5.04
N ARG A 75 29.84 -19.56 -5.44
CA ARG A 75 29.46 -20.71 -4.62
C ARG A 75 30.16 -20.76 -3.24
N ALA A 76 31.40 -20.28 -3.13
CA ALA A 76 32.11 -20.25 -1.85
C ALA A 76 31.49 -19.22 -0.88
N VAL A 77 30.99 -18.10 -1.41
CA VAL A 77 30.22 -17.10 -0.64
C VAL A 77 28.92 -17.72 -0.17
N TYR A 78 28.17 -18.38 -1.07
CA TYR A 78 26.93 -19.10 -0.74
C TYR A 78 27.12 -20.11 0.41
N ASP A 79 28.12 -21.01 0.30
CA ASP A 79 28.37 -22.06 1.30
C ASP A 79 28.74 -21.48 2.68
N THR A 80 29.30 -20.27 2.70
CA THR A 80 29.64 -19.54 3.94
C THR A 80 28.42 -18.80 4.49
N HIS A 81 27.67 -18.13 3.63
CA HIS A 81 26.48 -17.37 4.00
C HIS A 81 25.41 -18.27 4.63
N ILE A 82 25.16 -19.46 4.08
CA ILE A 82 24.26 -20.47 4.68
C ILE A 82 24.64 -20.79 6.13
N LYS A 83 25.93 -20.87 6.46
CA LYS A 83 26.40 -21.13 7.83
C LYS A 83 26.30 -19.89 8.72
N LEU A 84 26.44 -18.70 8.14
CA LEU A 84 26.32 -17.43 8.83
C LEU A 84 24.87 -17.14 9.22
N GLY A 85 23.93 -17.38 8.30
CA GLY A 85 22.49 -17.15 8.52
C GLY A 85 21.99 -17.87 9.77
N VAL A 86 22.52 -19.05 10.11
CA VAL A 86 22.22 -19.81 11.36
C VAL A 86 22.41 -19.01 12.65
N ARG A 87 23.25 -17.98 12.64
CA ARG A 87 23.56 -17.19 13.85
C ARG A 87 22.54 -16.09 14.13
N GLY A 88 21.69 -15.73 13.16
CA GLY A 88 20.68 -14.68 13.31
C GLY A 88 21.23 -13.25 13.42
N GLU A 89 22.52 -13.05 13.11
CA GLU A 89 23.19 -11.73 13.14
C GLU A 89 23.17 -10.99 11.80
N PHE A 90 22.83 -11.71 10.74
CA PHE A 90 22.76 -11.22 9.37
C PHE A 90 21.51 -11.79 8.71
N ASP A 91 21.02 -11.09 7.70
CA ASP A 91 19.93 -11.57 6.88
C ASP A 91 20.28 -12.96 6.31
N PRO A 92 19.42 -13.97 6.50
CA PRO A 92 19.70 -15.31 6.01
C PRO A 92 19.36 -15.49 4.52
N ILE A 93 18.51 -14.65 3.92
CA ILE A 93 17.98 -14.82 2.57
C ILE A 93 18.80 -14.01 1.55
N TYR A 94 19.18 -12.78 1.90
CA TYR A 94 19.78 -11.80 1.00
C TYR A 94 21.23 -11.48 1.37
N PHE A 95 22.09 -11.36 0.37
CA PHE A 95 23.45 -10.84 0.56
C PHE A 95 24.00 -10.14 -0.67
N ILE A 96 25.01 -9.30 -0.45
CA ILE A 96 25.63 -8.46 -1.49
C ILE A 96 27.06 -8.92 -1.74
N VAL A 97 27.45 -8.99 -3.01
CA VAL A 97 28.80 -9.41 -3.43
C VAL A 97 29.42 -8.40 -4.39
N VAL A 98 30.63 -7.95 -4.06
CA VAL A 98 31.44 -7.15 -4.97
C VAL A 98 32.24 -8.06 -5.90
N VAL A 99 31.91 -8.04 -7.18
CA VAL A 99 32.55 -8.89 -8.20
C VAL A 99 33.47 -8.12 -9.16
N HIS A 100 33.44 -6.79 -9.12
CA HIS A 100 34.31 -5.91 -9.91
C HIS A 100 35.06 -4.92 -9.04
N LYS A 101 36.32 -4.62 -9.38
CA LYS A 101 37.09 -3.57 -8.70
C LYS A 101 36.48 -2.18 -8.91
N ASN A 102 35.94 -1.93 -10.11
CA ASN A 102 35.25 -0.68 -10.43
C ASN A 102 33.76 -0.78 -10.09
N TRP A 103 33.47 -1.16 -8.84
CA TRP A 103 32.11 -1.41 -8.34
C TRP A 103 31.22 -0.16 -8.37
N LYS A 104 31.79 1.05 -8.39
CA LYS A 104 31.03 2.30 -8.52
C LYS A 104 30.34 2.43 -9.87
N GLU A 105 30.99 1.98 -10.95
CA GLU A 105 30.43 2.01 -12.31
C GLU A 105 29.72 0.70 -12.67
N ARG A 106 30.25 -0.43 -12.20
CA ARG A 106 29.78 -1.77 -12.58
C ARG A 106 28.74 -2.36 -11.63
N GLY A 107 28.46 -1.67 -10.53
CA GLY A 107 27.52 -2.12 -9.52
C GLY A 107 28.05 -3.23 -8.60
N VAL A 108 27.14 -3.71 -7.79
CA VAL A 108 27.28 -4.87 -6.90
C VAL A 108 26.28 -5.94 -7.29
N LEU A 109 26.58 -7.20 -6.98
CA LEU A 109 25.69 -8.33 -7.23
C LEU A 109 24.84 -8.55 -5.97
N LEU A 110 23.53 -8.36 -6.08
CA LEU A 110 22.57 -8.73 -5.04
C LEU A 110 22.10 -10.16 -5.29
N VAL A 111 22.06 -11.00 -4.25
CA VAL A 111 21.70 -12.41 -4.35
C VAL A 111 20.55 -12.72 -3.39
N THR A 112 19.54 -13.45 -3.87
CA THR A 112 18.50 -14.06 -3.04
C THR A 112 18.69 -15.58 -2.97
N LEU A 113 18.46 -16.15 -1.79
CA LEU A 113 18.41 -17.59 -1.59
C LEU A 113 17.00 -18.18 -1.68
N MET A 114 15.99 -17.32 -1.81
CA MET A 114 14.58 -17.69 -1.83
C MET A 114 13.80 -16.66 -2.65
N THR A 115 13.49 -16.98 -3.91
CA THR A 115 12.43 -16.28 -4.65
C THR A 115 11.05 -16.75 -4.21
N ASP A 116 10.01 -16.00 -4.58
CA ASP A 116 8.61 -16.34 -4.33
C ASP A 116 8.06 -17.46 -5.25
N ASP A 117 8.93 -18.09 -6.06
CA ASP A 117 8.58 -19.21 -6.92
C ASP A 117 8.27 -20.49 -6.13
N GLU A 118 7.49 -21.39 -6.75
CA GLU A 118 7.27 -22.74 -6.23
C GLU A 118 7.86 -23.78 -7.22
N PRO A 119 9.03 -24.39 -6.94
CA PRO A 119 9.84 -24.29 -5.72
C PRO A 119 10.71 -23.01 -5.64
N PRO A 120 11.09 -22.54 -4.44
CA PRO A 120 11.90 -21.33 -4.30
C PRO A 120 13.25 -21.48 -4.99
N LEU A 121 13.60 -20.49 -5.81
CA LEU A 121 14.84 -20.48 -6.57
C LEU A 121 15.88 -19.57 -5.92
N ILE A 122 17.14 -19.83 -6.24
CA ILE A 122 18.25 -18.90 -5.99
C ILE A 122 18.40 -18.04 -7.24
N ASP A 123 18.48 -16.73 -7.05
CA ASP A 123 18.65 -15.79 -8.15
C ASP A 123 19.56 -14.62 -7.77
N SER A 124 20.01 -13.86 -8.75
CA SER A 124 20.90 -12.72 -8.53
C SER A 124 20.82 -11.72 -9.67
N PHE A 125 20.97 -10.43 -9.37
CA PHE A 125 21.09 -9.37 -10.38
C PHE A 125 22.08 -8.30 -9.95
N PHE A 126 22.59 -7.54 -10.92
CA PHE A 126 23.46 -6.40 -10.66
C PHE A 126 22.65 -5.14 -10.38
N CYS A 127 22.99 -4.40 -9.34
CA CYS A 127 22.38 -3.09 -9.06
C CYS A 127 23.45 -2.06 -8.70
N LYS A 128 23.06 -0.78 -8.67
CA LYS A 128 23.96 0.26 -8.19
C LYS A 128 24.22 0.05 -6.70
N PRO A 129 25.43 0.35 -6.21
CA PRO A 129 25.74 0.19 -4.80
C PRO A 129 24.75 0.95 -3.92
N GLU A 130 24.47 2.23 -4.19
CA GLU A 130 23.53 3.08 -3.43
C GLU A 130 22.11 2.53 -3.28
N ASP A 131 21.64 1.75 -4.26
CA ASP A 131 20.28 1.21 -4.26
C ASP A 131 20.22 -0.11 -3.47
N SER A 132 21.34 -0.83 -3.34
CA SER A 132 21.35 -2.21 -2.83
C SER A 132 20.89 -2.37 -1.38
N GLY A 133 21.25 -1.48 -0.46
CA GLY A 133 20.84 -1.58 0.94
C GLY A 133 19.35 -1.35 1.13
N ILE A 134 18.82 -0.29 0.50
CA ILE A 134 17.38 0.05 0.57
C ILE A 134 16.52 -0.99 -0.14
N THR A 135 17.01 -1.60 -1.23
CA THR A 135 16.36 -2.75 -1.87
C THR A 135 16.20 -3.92 -0.89
N VAL A 136 17.25 -4.28 -0.14
CA VAL A 136 17.15 -5.39 0.82
C VAL A 136 16.21 -5.05 1.98
N GLN A 137 16.23 -3.83 2.51
CA GLN A 137 15.26 -3.43 3.54
C GLN A 137 13.81 -3.56 3.04
N ASN A 138 13.54 -3.11 1.81
CA ASN A 138 12.21 -3.23 1.22
C ASN A 138 11.79 -4.70 1.03
N LEU A 139 12.72 -5.57 0.62
CA LEU A 139 12.48 -7.01 0.53
C LEU A 139 12.19 -7.63 1.91
N GLN A 140 12.92 -7.24 2.95
CA GLN A 140 12.75 -7.75 4.32
C GLN A 140 11.40 -7.40 4.94
N ILE A 141 10.88 -6.19 4.69
CA ILE A 141 9.60 -5.72 5.22
C ILE A 141 8.42 -6.01 4.29
N GLY A 142 8.68 -6.63 3.14
CA GLY A 142 7.66 -6.97 2.14
C GLY A 142 7.11 -5.77 1.37
N ASN A 143 7.83 -4.64 1.31
CA ASN A 143 7.46 -3.47 0.50
C ASN A 143 7.59 -3.72 -1.01
N SER A 144 8.43 -4.67 -1.42
CA SER A 144 8.64 -5.08 -2.81
C SER A 144 8.97 -6.57 -2.86
N ASP A 145 8.63 -7.24 -3.96
CA ASP A 145 9.08 -8.61 -4.21
C ASP A 145 10.41 -8.66 -4.98
N TRP A 146 10.99 -9.86 -5.15
CA TRP A 146 12.28 -10.04 -5.81
C TRP A 146 12.25 -9.64 -7.29
N GLU A 147 11.18 -9.97 -7.99
CA GLU A 147 11.01 -9.69 -9.42
C GLU A 147 10.83 -8.19 -9.67
N GLU A 148 10.02 -7.52 -8.87
CA GLU A 148 9.83 -6.07 -8.86
C GLU A 148 11.16 -5.34 -8.58
N SER A 149 11.94 -5.84 -7.62
CA SER A 149 13.25 -5.30 -7.28
C SER A 149 14.24 -5.44 -8.44
N ARG A 150 14.25 -6.62 -9.09
CA ARG A 150 15.10 -6.87 -10.27
C ARG A 150 14.70 -5.96 -11.43
N GLU A 151 13.42 -5.90 -11.80
CA GLU A 151 12.93 -5.03 -12.88
C GLU A 151 13.21 -3.54 -12.61
N SER A 152 13.22 -3.13 -11.35
CA SER A 152 13.40 -1.74 -10.96
C SER A 152 14.86 -1.28 -10.96
N TRP A 153 15.79 -2.16 -10.57
CA TRP A 153 17.15 -1.79 -10.19
C TRP A 153 18.25 -2.55 -10.95
N GLU A 154 17.90 -3.54 -11.78
CA GLU A 154 18.87 -4.28 -12.56
C GLU A 154 19.61 -3.38 -13.56
N ILE A 155 20.94 -3.41 -13.48
CA ILE A 155 21.83 -2.82 -14.48
C ILE A 155 22.42 -3.93 -15.34
N ALA A 156 22.59 -3.67 -16.63
CA ALA A 156 23.20 -4.66 -17.53
C ALA A 156 24.63 -4.99 -17.08
N ALA A 157 24.94 -6.29 -16.99
CA ALA A 157 26.31 -6.77 -16.83
C ALA A 157 27.10 -6.39 -18.09
N VAL A 158 27.78 -5.24 -18.06
CA VAL A 158 28.58 -4.80 -19.20
C VAL A 158 29.78 -5.74 -19.32
N ASP A 159 29.88 -6.52 -20.39
CA ASP A 159 31.12 -7.18 -20.78
C ASP A 159 31.96 -6.25 -21.66
N VAL A 160 33.28 -6.31 -21.47
CA VAL A 160 34.27 -5.40 -22.06
C VAL A 160 34.36 -5.60 -23.58
N GLU A 161 34.08 -4.55 -24.37
CA GLU A 161 34.91 -4.04 -25.47
C GLU A 161 34.16 -2.96 -26.27
N GLN A 162 34.18 -1.73 -25.78
CA GLN A 162 34.28 -0.53 -26.63
C GLN A 162 34.67 0.64 -25.73
N GLU A 163 35.93 1.06 -25.82
CA GLU A 163 36.36 2.39 -25.41
C GLU A 163 35.59 3.39 -26.29
N VAL A 164 34.45 3.86 -25.78
CA VAL A 164 33.88 5.11 -26.25
C VAL A 164 34.38 6.15 -25.27
N GLU A 165 35.34 6.97 -25.69
CA GLU A 165 35.60 8.26 -25.07
C GLU A 165 34.30 9.07 -25.12
N SER A 166 33.43 8.93 -24.13
CA SER A 166 32.33 9.86 -23.92
C SER A 166 32.85 11.01 -23.09
N ASN A 167 33.15 12.10 -23.80
CA ASN A 167 33.22 13.42 -23.20
C ASN A 167 31.99 13.61 -22.30
N ALA A 168 32.26 14.08 -21.08
CA ALA A 168 31.28 14.59 -20.16
C ALA A 168 30.43 15.67 -20.85
N ASP A 169 29.22 15.27 -21.24
CA ASP A 169 28.07 16.13 -21.40
C ASP A 169 26.89 15.31 -20.87
N ASP A 170 26.36 15.75 -19.72
CA ASP A 170 25.10 15.30 -19.13
C ASP A 170 24.00 15.30 -20.20
N LYS A 171 23.79 14.16 -20.84
CA LYS A 171 22.55 13.87 -21.53
C LYS A 171 21.78 12.93 -20.63
N ASP A 172 20.83 13.51 -19.90
CA ASP A 172 19.70 12.81 -19.33
C ASP A 172 19.16 11.81 -20.38
N ASP A 173 19.49 10.53 -20.24
CA ASP A 173 18.93 9.47 -21.08
C ASP A 173 17.41 9.46 -20.86
N VAL A 174 16.67 9.96 -21.84
CA VAL A 174 15.21 9.95 -21.87
C VAL A 174 14.78 8.50 -22.07
N GLU A 175 14.48 7.79 -20.99
CA GLU A 175 13.88 6.46 -21.06
C GLU A 175 12.42 6.60 -21.52
N PHE A 176 12.12 6.21 -22.76
CA PHE A 176 10.76 6.25 -23.29
C PHE A 176 9.96 5.05 -22.77
N PRO A 177 8.83 5.25 -22.06
CA PRO A 177 8.08 4.20 -21.37
C PRO A 177 7.11 3.39 -22.26
N THR A 178 7.47 3.13 -23.52
CA THR A 178 6.51 2.57 -24.50
C THR A 178 6.91 1.19 -25.00
N ASP A 179 5.98 0.23 -24.95
CA ASP A 179 6.01 -0.99 -25.76
C ASP A 179 5.38 -0.78 -27.15
N ALA A 180 5.04 0.46 -27.51
CA ALA A 180 4.28 0.82 -28.69
C ALA A 180 5.20 1.02 -29.92
N GLU A 181 4.80 0.47 -31.06
CA GLU A 181 5.44 0.71 -32.35
C GLU A 181 5.02 2.11 -32.86
N GLU A 182 5.92 3.07 -32.70
CA GLU A 182 5.91 4.46 -33.22
C GLU A 182 4.66 5.35 -32.97
N GLY A 183 4.84 6.35 -32.09
CA GLY A 183 3.97 7.53 -31.98
C GLY A 183 2.75 7.35 -31.08
N GLN A 184 2.66 8.19 -30.03
CA GLN A 184 1.51 8.17 -29.13
C GLN A 184 0.29 8.79 -29.80
N SER A 185 -0.77 8.00 -29.98
CA SER A 185 -2.08 8.50 -30.40
C SER A 185 -2.89 9.02 -29.20
N ASP A 186 -3.91 9.86 -29.44
CA ASP A 186 -4.87 10.31 -28.39
C ASP A 186 -5.53 9.13 -27.64
N ASP A 187 -5.60 7.98 -28.31
CA ASP A 187 -6.15 6.73 -27.81
C ASP A 187 -5.19 5.95 -26.89
N GLU A 188 -3.93 6.38 -26.78
CA GLU A 188 -2.88 5.76 -25.95
C GLU A 188 -2.58 6.50 -24.66
N GLY A 189 -2.89 7.77 -24.55
CA GLY A 189 -3.00 8.45 -23.26
C GLY A 189 -2.58 9.90 -23.34
N PRO A 190 -2.58 10.60 -22.21
CA PRO A 190 -1.79 11.80 -22.07
C PRO A 190 -0.30 11.45 -22.19
N GLN A 191 0.51 12.45 -22.49
CA GLN A 191 1.95 12.29 -22.59
C GLN A 191 2.49 11.68 -21.28
N TYR A 192 3.27 10.61 -21.42
CA TYR A 192 3.94 10.00 -20.29
C TYR A 192 5.05 10.93 -19.76
N PRO A 193 5.45 10.79 -18.48
CA PRO A 193 6.52 11.59 -17.94
C PRO A 193 7.83 11.40 -18.73
N PRO A 194 8.67 12.44 -18.87
CA PRO A 194 9.92 12.33 -19.63
C PRO A 194 11.02 11.54 -18.90
N LYS A 195 10.82 11.24 -17.61
CA LYS A 195 11.75 10.49 -16.76
C LYS A 195 10.97 9.41 -16.01
N LYS A 196 11.63 8.28 -15.72
CA LYS A 196 11.08 7.24 -14.84
C LYS A 196 10.65 7.88 -13.51
N PRO A 197 9.40 7.65 -13.06
CA PRO A 197 8.97 8.16 -11.76
C PRO A 197 9.81 7.52 -10.65
N ALA A 198 10.00 8.24 -9.54
CA ALA A 198 10.69 7.71 -8.36
C ALA A 198 9.95 6.53 -7.71
N TYR A 199 8.67 6.34 -8.04
CA TYR A 199 7.82 5.27 -7.55
C TYR A 199 7.84 4.08 -8.53
N ALA A 200 7.67 2.85 -8.01
CA ALA A 200 7.54 1.63 -8.81
C ALA A 200 6.43 1.75 -9.88
N TYR A 201 5.37 2.49 -9.57
CA TYR A 201 4.28 2.77 -10.49
C TYR A 201 3.56 4.10 -10.22
N LEU A 202 2.98 4.65 -11.28
CA LEU A 202 2.01 5.74 -11.29
C LEU A 202 0.60 5.20 -11.09
N ILE A 203 -0.21 5.93 -10.32
CA ILE A 203 -1.62 5.62 -10.08
C ILE A 203 -2.45 6.23 -11.20
N PRO A 204 -3.06 5.44 -12.08
CA PRO A 204 -3.93 5.97 -13.12
C PRO A 204 -5.23 6.49 -12.51
N ILE A 205 -5.63 7.72 -12.84
CA ILE A 205 -6.95 8.26 -12.50
C ILE A 205 -7.75 8.62 -13.76
N TYR A 206 -9.02 8.21 -13.79
CA TYR A 206 -9.97 8.52 -14.84
C TYR A 206 -11.05 9.45 -14.28
N ILE A 207 -11.30 10.57 -14.94
CA ILE A 207 -12.02 11.68 -14.31
C ILE A 207 -13.25 12.02 -15.13
N LEU A 208 -14.40 12.17 -14.47
CA LEU A 208 -15.62 12.69 -15.09
C LEU A 208 -15.31 14.00 -15.83
N SER A 209 -15.73 14.11 -17.09
CA SER A 209 -15.34 15.21 -17.97
C SER A 209 -15.79 16.61 -17.55
N SER A 210 -16.70 16.72 -16.57
CA SER A 210 -17.09 17.98 -15.94
C SER A 210 -16.19 18.41 -14.77
N VAL A 211 -15.25 17.57 -14.35
CA VAL A 211 -14.34 17.80 -13.23
C VAL A 211 -12.94 18.13 -13.74
N ASP A 212 -12.32 19.15 -13.14
CA ASP A 212 -10.96 19.55 -13.47
C ASP A 212 -9.95 18.55 -12.87
N ALA A 213 -9.20 17.89 -13.75
CA ALA A 213 -8.19 16.91 -13.36
C ALA A 213 -7.09 17.48 -12.47
N ASN A 214 -6.65 18.72 -12.72
CA ASN A 214 -5.58 19.34 -11.95
C ASN A 214 -6.03 19.64 -10.52
N VAL A 215 -7.30 20.03 -10.34
CA VAL A 215 -7.88 20.29 -9.03
C VAL A 215 -7.95 19.01 -8.20
N VAL A 216 -8.39 17.89 -8.82
CA VAL A 216 -8.43 16.58 -8.18
C VAL A 216 -7.03 16.14 -7.75
N ILE A 217 -6.08 16.14 -8.68
CA ILE A 217 -4.70 15.70 -8.41
C ILE A 217 -4.05 16.57 -7.32
N SER A 218 -4.18 17.90 -7.41
CA SER A 218 -3.63 18.81 -6.40
C SER A 218 -4.24 18.57 -5.01
N GLY A 219 -5.55 18.32 -4.93
CA GLY A 219 -6.22 18.00 -3.67
C GLY A 219 -5.70 16.71 -3.03
N LEU A 220 -5.41 15.71 -3.86
CA LEU A 220 -4.86 14.41 -3.47
C LEU A 220 -3.38 14.45 -3.07
N GLU A 221 -2.62 15.48 -3.47
CA GLU A 221 -1.18 15.60 -3.17
C GLU A 221 -0.83 16.72 -2.19
N SER A 222 -1.80 17.56 -1.82
CA SER A 222 -1.65 18.82 -1.05
C SER A 222 -1.00 18.74 0.34
N HIS A 223 -0.81 17.54 0.91
CA HIS A 223 -0.24 17.35 2.26
C HIS A 223 1.12 16.65 2.27
N ASN A 224 1.72 16.43 1.10
CA ASN A 224 3.14 16.08 1.05
C ASN A 224 3.96 17.32 1.46
N HIS A 225 4.90 17.15 2.39
CA HIS A 225 5.85 18.17 2.87
C HIS A 225 6.40 19.06 1.74
N PRO A 226 6.91 20.28 2.03
CA PRO A 226 7.47 21.16 1.00
C PRO A 226 8.65 20.48 0.30
N MET A 227 8.37 19.82 -0.82
CA MET A 227 9.36 19.09 -1.61
C MET A 227 10.12 20.08 -2.49
N SER A 228 11.45 20.05 -2.41
CA SER A 228 12.36 21.00 -3.06
C SER A 228 12.62 20.73 -4.55
N GLU A 229 11.94 19.77 -5.17
CA GLU A 229 12.05 19.47 -6.61
C GLU A 229 10.69 19.09 -7.22
N PRO A 230 10.46 19.34 -8.53
CA PRO A 230 9.24 18.95 -9.21
C PRO A 230 9.21 17.42 -9.43
N LEU A 231 8.88 16.67 -8.38
CA LEU A 231 8.56 15.25 -8.51
C LEU A 231 7.35 15.09 -9.42
N ILE A 232 7.44 14.13 -10.35
CA ILE A 232 6.30 13.66 -11.14
C ILE A 232 5.21 13.24 -10.15
N SER A 233 4.01 13.82 -10.30
CA SER A 233 2.84 13.46 -9.52
C SER A 233 2.64 11.94 -9.53
N ARG A 234 2.43 11.35 -8.35
CA ARG A 234 2.23 9.89 -8.22
C ARG A 234 0.92 9.48 -8.89
N ILE A 235 -0.05 10.40 -8.94
CA ILE A 235 -1.38 10.20 -9.54
C ILE A 235 -1.41 10.82 -10.93
N HIS A 236 -1.55 10.00 -11.96
CA HIS A 236 -1.52 10.47 -13.33
C HIS A 236 -2.89 10.35 -14.00
N SER A 237 -3.48 11.48 -14.38
CA SER A 237 -4.74 11.51 -15.13
C SER A 237 -4.58 10.80 -16.46
N GLN A 238 -5.51 9.90 -16.81
CA GLN A 238 -5.45 9.09 -18.03
C GLN A 238 -6.50 9.45 -19.08
N ALA A 239 -7.67 9.94 -18.65
CA ALA A 239 -8.71 10.42 -19.54
C ALA A 239 -9.77 11.23 -18.80
N SER A 240 -10.34 12.21 -19.50
CA SER A 240 -11.64 12.78 -19.16
C SER A 240 -12.75 11.92 -19.78
N LEU A 241 -13.54 11.26 -18.94
CA LEU A 241 -14.58 10.33 -19.35
C LEU A 241 -15.94 11.02 -19.38
N THR A 242 -16.68 10.83 -20.47
CA THR A 242 -18.04 11.34 -20.59
C THR A 242 -19.00 10.16 -20.50
N PRO A 243 -19.89 10.09 -19.50
CA PRO A 243 -20.85 9.01 -19.41
C PRO A 243 -21.80 9.05 -20.62
N LYS A 244 -22.26 7.88 -21.05
CA LYS A 244 -23.23 7.80 -22.15
C LYS A 244 -24.48 8.64 -21.83
N PRO A 245 -25.17 9.19 -22.85
CA PRO A 245 -26.32 10.06 -22.63
C PRO A 245 -27.39 9.35 -21.78
N GLN A 246 -27.53 9.78 -20.53
CA GLN A 246 -28.64 9.39 -19.67
C GLN A 246 -29.65 10.54 -19.69
N GLN A 247 -30.90 10.20 -19.99
CA GLN A 247 -31.97 11.21 -19.99
C GLN A 247 -32.08 11.80 -18.58
N ASN A 248 -31.88 13.12 -18.47
CA ASN A 248 -32.09 13.94 -17.26
C ASN A 248 -30.96 14.02 -16.22
N ILE A 249 -29.72 13.59 -16.51
CA ILE A 249 -28.58 13.82 -15.60
C ILE A 249 -27.66 14.92 -16.14
N ASP A 250 -27.53 16.01 -15.38
CA ASP A 250 -26.53 17.05 -15.66
C ASP A 250 -25.22 16.72 -14.95
N ILE A 251 -24.25 16.21 -15.72
CA ILE A 251 -22.93 15.83 -15.19
C ILE A 251 -22.14 17.01 -14.62
N LYS A 252 -22.46 18.26 -15.01
CA LYS A 252 -21.77 19.46 -14.49
C LYS A 252 -22.13 19.76 -13.04
N THR A 253 -23.26 19.26 -12.59
CA THR A 253 -23.80 19.50 -11.24
C THR A 253 -23.95 18.21 -10.44
N LEU A 254 -23.32 17.11 -10.90
CA LEU A 254 -23.38 15.79 -10.28
C LEU A 254 -22.55 15.72 -9.00
N ALA A 255 -23.01 16.40 -7.95
CA ALA A 255 -22.34 16.46 -6.65
C ALA A 255 -22.47 15.17 -5.83
N LYS A 256 -23.39 14.27 -6.19
CA LYS A 256 -23.54 12.97 -5.55
C LYS A 256 -23.36 11.85 -6.57
N PRO A 257 -22.79 10.70 -6.19
CA PRO A 257 -22.68 9.55 -7.07
C PRO A 257 -24.04 9.10 -7.61
N ASP A 258 -24.11 8.91 -8.92
CA ASP A 258 -25.22 8.20 -9.57
C ASP A 258 -24.76 6.79 -9.96
N PRO A 259 -25.47 5.71 -9.55
CA PRO A 259 -25.03 4.34 -9.81
C PRO A 259 -24.85 4.00 -11.30
N GLN A 260 -25.68 4.54 -12.19
CA GLN A 260 -25.59 4.24 -13.61
C GLN A 260 -24.45 5.00 -14.27
N VAL A 261 -24.26 6.28 -13.92
CA VAL A 261 -23.11 7.08 -14.35
C VAL A 261 -21.82 6.42 -13.86
N THR A 262 -21.78 6.05 -12.58
CA THR A 262 -20.64 5.37 -11.95
C THR A 262 -20.23 4.13 -12.72
N GLU A 263 -21.17 3.22 -12.97
CA GLU A 263 -20.88 1.96 -13.65
C GLU A 263 -20.42 2.16 -15.09
N ASP A 264 -20.99 3.12 -15.82
CA ASP A 264 -20.54 3.44 -17.18
C ASP A 264 -19.12 4.03 -17.18
N LEU A 265 -18.79 4.92 -16.24
CA LEU A 265 -17.45 5.48 -16.10
C LEU A 265 -16.41 4.40 -15.73
N ILE A 266 -16.73 3.51 -14.79
CA ILE A 266 -15.88 2.35 -14.47
C ILE A 266 -15.68 1.48 -15.72
N ALA A 267 -16.75 1.23 -16.48
CA ALA A 267 -16.67 0.45 -17.72
C ALA A 267 -15.76 1.08 -18.78
N GLN A 268 -15.86 2.40 -18.96
CA GLN A 268 -14.98 3.14 -19.85
C GLN A 268 -13.53 3.09 -19.38
N ALA A 269 -13.26 3.36 -18.09
CA ALA A 269 -11.92 3.31 -17.51
C ALA A 269 -11.27 1.93 -17.71
N CYS A 270 -11.96 0.84 -17.33
CA CYS A 270 -11.46 -0.53 -17.48
C CYS A 270 -11.18 -0.90 -18.94
N THR A 271 -12.02 -0.46 -19.88
CA THR A 271 -11.84 -0.71 -21.31
C THR A 271 -10.59 -0.01 -21.86
N LEU A 272 -10.31 1.20 -21.38
CA LEU A 272 -9.16 1.98 -21.85
C LEU A 272 -7.85 1.55 -21.19
N HIS A 273 -7.90 1.10 -19.94
CA HIS A 273 -6.73 0.94 -19.08
C HIS A 273 -5.62 0.05 -19.66
N PRO A 274 -5.87 -1.16 -20.18
CA PRO A 274 -4.83 -1.98 -20.82
C PRO A 274 -4.13 -1.30 -22.01
N VAL A 275 -4.85 -0.48 -22.78
CA VAL A 275 -4.25 0.29 -23.89
C VAL A 275 -3.33 1.37 -23.35
N ARG A 276 -3.72 2.04 -22.25
CA ARG A 276 -2.88 3.03 -21.57
C ARG A 276 -1.63 2.40 -20.96
N CYS A 277 -1.73 1.23 -20.33
CA CYS A 277 -0.57 0.49 -19.80
C CYS A 277 0.43 0.10 -20.88
N ARG A 278 -0.02 -0.17 -22.11
CA ARG A 278 0.88 -0.42 -23.24
C ARG A 278 1.68 0.84 -23.63
N ALA A 279 1.04 2.00 -23.55
CA ALA A 279 1.65 3.28 -23.89
C ALA A 279 2.53 3.84 -22.78
N ASN A 280 2.24 3.49 -21.53
CA ASN A 280 2.96 3.92 -20.35
C ASN A 280 3.14 2.72 -19.42
N LYS A 281 4.31 2.07 -19.53
CA LYS A 281 4.67 0.87 -18.73
C LYS A 281 4.71 1.14 -17.23
N TRP A 282 4.80 2.40 -16.80
CA TRP A 282 4.86 2.77 -15.39
C TRP A 282 3.48 2.89 -14.74
N LEU A 283 2.36 2.72 -15.45
CA LEU A 283 1.04 2.70 -14.80
C LEU A 283 0.85 1.42 -14.00
N ASN A 284 0.24 1.52 -12.80
CA ASN A 284 -0.25 0.34 -12.10
C ASN A 284 -1.23 -0.42 -13.01
N LYS A 285 -0.96 -1.71 -13.24
CA LYS A 285 -1.76 -2.53 -14.16
C LYS A 285 -3.05 -3.03 -13.52
N THR A 286 -3.08 -3.19 -12.21
CA THR A 286 -4.18 -3.85 -11.50
C THR A 286 -5.18 -2.85 -10.93
N TYR A 287 -4.70 -1.70 -10.46
CA TYR A 287 -5.48 -0.75 -9.69
C TYR A 287 -5.60 0.59 -10.41
N LEU A 288 -6.83 1.09 -10.50
CA LEU A 288 -7.12 2.40 -11.08
C LEU A 288 -8.14 3.17 -10.26
N LEU A 289 -8.05 4.50 -10.32
CA LEU A 289 -8.98 5.42 -9.68
C LEU A 289 -9.99 5.96 -10.69
N VAL A 290 -11.23 6.13 -10.26
CA VAL A 290 -12.29 6.81 -11.01
C VAL A 290 -12.91 7.91 -10.16
N CYS A 291 -12.91 9.13 -10.69
CA CYS A 291 -13.64 10.28 -10.14
C CYS A 291 -14.99 10.41 -10.87
N ASP A 292 -16.07 10.01 -10.22
CA ASP A 292 -17.40 9.86 -10.81
C ASP A 292 -18.38 11.01 -10.50
N ASN A 293 -17.96 11.97 -9.68
CA ASN A 293 -18.80 13.05 -9.18
C ASN A 293 -17.98 14.34 -8.99
N THR A 294 -18.65 15.49 -8.91
CA THR A 294 -17.99 16.80 -8.78
C THR A 294 -17.55 17.14 -7.36
N ASN A 295 -18.02 16.40 -6.35
CA ASN A 295 -17.73 16.61 -4.93
C ASN A 295 -16.90 15.45 -4.36
N TYR A 296 -15.86 15.06 -5.10
CA TYR A 296 -15.04 13.89 -4.80
C TYR A 296 -14.34 13.97 -3.43
N SER A 297 -14.05 15.16 -2.91
CA SER A 297 -13.46 15.33 -1.58
C SER A 297 -14.40 14.83 -0.47
N GLN A 298 -15.72 15.02 -0.64
CA GLN A 298 -16.72 14.57 0.33
C GLN A 298 -17.27 13.18 -0.01
N GLU A 299 -17.55 12.91 -1.28
CA GLU A 299 -18.18 11.66 -1.73
C GLU A 299 -17.15 10.59 -2.11
N GLY A 300 -15.86 10.88 -2.00
CA GLY A 300 -14.78 9.94 -2.28
C GLY A 300 -14.55 9.67 -3.76
N LEU A 301 -13.52 8.87 -4.00
CA LEU A 301 -13.16 8.31 -5.30
C LEU A 301 -13.50 6.82 -5.36
N ILE A 302 -13.48 6.24 -6.54
CA ILE A 302 -13.66 4.81 -6.72
C ILE A 302 -12.31 4.18 -7.02
N LEU A 303 -11.89 3.26 -6.17
CA LEU A 303 -10.81 2.34 -6.45
C LEU A 303 -11.36 1.12 -7.17
N VAL A 304 -10.73 0.76 -8.28
CA VAL A 304 -11.07 -0.42 -9.07
C VAL A 304 -9.89 -1.37 -9.11
N LYS A 305 -10.10 -2.64 -8.71
CA LYS A 305 -9.19 -3.77 -8.95
C LYS A 305 -9.63 -4.46 -10.24
N LEU A 306 -8.83 -4.36 -11.30
CA LEU A 306 -9.05 -4.95 -12.60
C LEU A 306 -8.22 -6.24 -12.73
N ALA A 307 -8.89 -7.39 -12.82
CA ALA A 307 -8.23 -8.68 -12.95
C ALA A 307 -7.93 -9.00 -14.43
N TRP A 308 -6.70 -8.77 -14.85
CA TRP A 308 -6.15 -9.16 -16.15
C TRP A 308 -4.67 -9.53 -16.02
N ASP A 309 -4.08 -10.09 -17.08
CA ASP A 309 -2.72 -10.64 -17.06
C ASP A 309 -1.59 -9.59 -17.18
N GLY A 310 -1.91 -8.31 -17.32
CA GLY A 310 -0.93 -7.24 -17.43
C GLY A 310 -0.03 -7.30 -18.68
N VAL A 311 -0.31 -8.20 -19.63
CA VAL A 311 0.49 -8.41 -20.83
C VAL A 311 0.01 -7.47 -21.95
N THR A 312 0.88 -6.57 -22.35
CA THR A 312 0.66 -5.53 -23.38
C THR A 312 1.34 -5.86 -24.71
N LYS A 313 2.54 -6.45 -24.64
CA LYS A 313 3.40 -6.76 -25.79
C LYS A 313 2.75 -7.77 -26.73
N GLY A 314 2.78 -7.48 -28.04
CA GLY A 314 2.21 -8.34 -29.08
C GLY A 314 0.69 -8.30 -29.20
N ARG A 315 -0.02 -7.45 -28.43
CA ARG A 315 -1.47 -7.26 -28.51
C ARG A 315 -1.84 -5.97 -29.23
N SER A 316 -2.80 -6.08 -30.14
CA SER A 316 -3.43 -4.93 -30.78
C SER A 316 -4.26 -4.10 -29.79
N LYS A 317 -4.54 -2.84 -30.15
CA LYS A 317 -5.39 -1.95 -29.32
C LYS A 317 -6.77 -2.56 -29.08
N ASP A 318 -7.36 -3.19 -30.09
CA ASP A 318 -8.69 -3.78 -29.99
C ASP A 318 -8.71 -5.03 -29.11
N GLU A 319 -7.65 -5.84 -29.13
CA GLU A 319 -7.49 -6.96 -28.19
C GLU A 319 -7.37 -6.44 -26.75
N LEU A 320 -6.56 -5.41 -26.51
CA LEU A 320 -6.40 -4.82 -25.17
C LEU A 320 -7.71 -4.19 -24.64
N ARG A 321 -8.45 -3.49 -25.50
CA ARG A 321 -9.80 -2.98 -25.14
C ARG A 321 -10.74 -4.12 -24.81
N LYS A 322 -10.72 -5.19 -25.59
CA LYS A 322 -11.54 -6.37 -25.34
C LYS A 322 -11.17 -7.00 -24.00
N THR A 323 -9.88 -7.16 -23.70
CA THR A 323 -9.38 -7.65 -22.42
C THR A 323 -9.91 -6.81 -21.26
N GLY A 324 -9.72 -5.49 -21.30
CA GLY A 324 -10.20 -4.59 -20.25
C GLY A 324 -11.73 -4.57 -20.09
N LYS A 325 -12.46 -4.73 -21.21
CA LYS A 325 -13.93 -4.80 -21.19
C LYS A 325 -14.47 -6.10 -20.59
N THR A 326 -13.76 -7.22 -20.77
CA THR A 326 -14.21 -8.55 -20.30
C THR A 326 -13.58 -8.98 -18.98
N ALA A 327 -12.52 -8.30 -18.54
CA ALA A 327 -11.85 -8.55 -17.28
C ALA A 327 -12.83 -8.45 -16.10
N SER A 328 -12.66 -9.35 -15.12
CA SER A 328 -13.37 -9.21 -13.85
C SER A 328 -12.88 -7.97 -13.14
N ARG A 329 -13.78 -7.31 -12.40
CA ARG A 329 -13.43 -6.13 -11.64
C ARG A 329 -14.16 -6.08 -10.32
N GLU A 330 -13.49 -5.51 -9.34
CA GLU A 330 -14.06 -5.13 -8.06
C GLU A 330 -13.91 -3.62 -7.90
N ALA A 331 -14.95 -2.95 -7.41
CA ALA A 331 -14.95 -1.51 -7.23
C ALA A 331 -15.38 -1.16 -5.81
N ARG A 332 -14.62 -0.28 -5.16
CA ARG A 332 -14.91 0.22 -3.81
C ARG A 332 -14.66 1.72 -3.74
N ARG A 333 -15.45 2.40 -2.93
CA ARG A 333 -15.30 3.85 -2.73
C ARG A 333 -14.32 4.10 -1.59
N ILE A 334 -13.36 4.99 -1.82
CA ILE A 334 -12.31 5.37 -0.89
C ILE A 334 -12.36 6.89 -0.64
N PRO A 335 -11.77 7.42 0.44
CA PRO A 335 -11.70 8.86 0.66
C PRO A 335 -11.02 9.57 -0.52
N GLY A 336 -11.50 10.77 -0.87
CA GLY A 336 -11.05 11.54 -2.03
C GLY A 336 -10.08 12.68 -1.69
N THR A 337 -9.43 12.62 -0.53
CA THR A 337 -8.45 13.61 -0.03
C THR A 337 -7.17 12.91 0.43
N SER A 338 -6.07 13.68 0.48
CA SER A 338 -4.68 13.21 0.56
C SER A 338 -4.29 12.47 1.84
N VAL A 339 -4.81 12.84 3.01
CA VAL A 339 -4.33 12.35 4.30
C VAL A 339 -4.74 10.91 4.56
N ASP A 340 -6.02 10.56 4.38
CA ASP A 340 -6.52 9.22 4.71
C ASP A 340 -6.74 8.33 3.48
N GLY A 341 -7.18 8.89 2.36
CA GLY A 341 -7.61 8.08 1.20
C GLY A 341 -6.48 7.42 0.44
N ILE A 342 -5.33 8.10 0.34
CA ILE A 342 -4.17 7.62 -0.41
C ILE A 342 -3.20 6.87 0.50
N ARG A 343 -2.94 7.35 1.72
CA ARG A 343 -2.05 6.63 2.66
C ARG A 343 -2.62 5.28 3.08
N TYR A 344 -3.91 5.19 3.45
CA TYR A 344 -4.54 3.90 3.77
C TYR A 344 -4.82 3.09 2.51
N GLY A 345 -5.47 3.68 1.50
CA GLY A 345 -5.88 2.94 0.31
C GLY A 345 -4.72 2.35 -0.50
N TYR A 346 -3.60 3.07 -0.64
CA TYR A 346 -2.51 2.65 -1.53
C TYR A 346 -1.54 1.64 -0.90
N LEU A 347 -1.19 1.77 0.38
CA LEU A 347 -0.36 0.77 1.07
C LEU A 347 -1.12 -0.57 1.11
N MET A 348 -2.42 -0.53 1.42
CA MET A 348 -3.30 -1.71 1.36
C MET A 348 -3.52 -2.28 -0.06
N ILE A 349 -3.27 -1.50 -1.12
CA ILE A 349 -3.31 -1.91 -2.53
C ILE A 349 -1.99 -2.57 -2.94
N ALA A 350 -0.85 -1.99 -2.54
CA ALA A 350 0.49 -2.49 -2.79
C ALA A 350 0.69 -3.86 -2.13
N ASP A 351 0.16 -4.01 -0.91
CA ASP A 351 0.33 -5.21 -0.08
C ASP A 351 -0.80 -6.25 -0.27
N ASP A 352 -1.73 -6.03 -1.22
CA ASP A 352 -3.00 -6.78 -1.46
C ASP A 352 -3.85 -7.05 -0.20
N THR A 353 -3.60 -6.36 0.91
CA THR A 353 -3.93 -6.91 2.22
C THR A 353 -5.24 -6.42 2.82
N ALA A 354 -5.94 -5.42 2.28
CA ALA A 354 -7.08 -4.91 3.07
C ALA A 354 -8.28 -4.27 2.34
N VAL A 355 -8.12 -3.57 1.22
CA VAL A 355 -9.29 -2.90 0.61
C VAL A 355 -10.25 -3.87 -0.08
N PHE A 356 -9.79 -5.04 -0.52
CA PHE A 356 -10.66 -6.05 -1.15
C PHE A 356 -10.69 -7.40 -0.41
N SER A 357 -9.74 -7.66 0.49
CA SER A 357 -9.60 -8.92 1.23
C SER A 357 -10.50 -9.02 2.47
N ARG A 358 -10.98 -7.88 3.02
CA ARG A 358 -11.78 -7.88 4.26
C ARG A 358 -13.14 -8.54 4.02
N THR A 359 -13.35 -9.69 4.67
CA THR A 359 -14.60 -10.47 4.62
C THR A 359 -15.46 -10.34 5.88
N HIS A 360 -15.00 -9.58 6.88
CA HIS A 360 -15.66 -9.45 8.17
C HIS A 360 -15.99 -8.01 8.56
N SER A 361 -16.98 -7.80 9.44
CA SER A 361 -17.39 -6.47 9.90
C SER A 361 -16.31 -5.73 10.67
N ALA A 362 -16.35 -4.39 10.63
CA ALA A 362 -15.64 -3.49 11.54
C ALA A 362 -16.61 -2.92 12.58
N PHE A 363 -16.14 -2.58 13.77
CA PHE A 363 -16.99 -2.03 14.84
C PHE A 363 -16.34 -0.82 15.50
N CYS A 364 -17.15 0.15 15.93
CA CYS A 364 -16.63 1.27 16.72
C CYS A 364 -16.44 0.87 18.20
N ILE A 365 -15.36 1.36 18.81
CA ILE A 365 -15.18 1.40 20.26
C ILE A 365 -15.09 2.88 20.71
N PHE A 366 -15.99 3.25 21.61
CA PHE A 366 -15.95 4.53 22.33
C PHE A 366 -15.45 4.32 23.76
N GLN A 367 -14.64 5.25 24.26
CA GLN A 367 -13.99 5.11 25.56
C GLN A 367 -13.97 6.40 26.37
N LEU A 368 -14.20 6.26 27.69
CA LEU A 368 -13.90 7.31 28.68
C LEU A 368 -12.39 7.41 28.91
N ASN A 369 -11.83 8.62 28.75
CA ASN A 369 -10.43 8.98 28.99
C ASN A 369 -9.44 8.25 28.05
N THR A 370 -8.78 9.03 27.20
CA THR A 370 -8.13 8.65 25.92
C THR A 370 -6.86 7.78 25.99
N ASP A 371 -6.55 7.15 27.12
CA ASP A 371 -5.28 6.43 27.30
C ASP A 371 -5.49 4.92 27.54
N MET A 372 -6.23 4.23 26.66
CA MET A 372 -6.06 2.77 26.61
C MET A 372 -5.01 2.44 25.55
N PRO A 373 -3.85 1.88 25.95
CA PRO A 373 -3.00 1.19 24.98
C PRO A 373 -3.81 0.10 24.27
N HIS A 374 -3.37 -0.34 23.09
CA HIS A 374 -3.96 -1.43 22.28
C HIS A 374 -4.47 -2.65 23.10
N HIS A 375 -3.93 -2.87 24.30
CA HIS A 375 -4.42 -3.79 25.33
C HIS A 375 -5.95 -3.71 25.60
N GLY A 376 -6.61 -2.56 25.46
CA GLY A 376 -8.06 -2.45 25.63
C GLY A 376 -8.85 -3.23 24.58
N VAL A 377 -8.39 -3.19 23.33
CA VAL A 377 -8.94 -3.96 22.21
C VAL A 377 -8.69 -5.45 22.44
N ASN A 378 -7.48 -5.82 22.88
CA ASN A 378 -7.13 -7.21 23.19
C ASN A 378 -8.04 -7.83 24.26
N VAL A 379 -8.53 -7.01 25.19
CA VAL A 379 -9.43 -7.49 26.27
C VAL A 379 -10.85 -7.77 25.75
N VAL A 380 -11.33 -7.01 24.76
CA VAL A 380 -12.64 -7.29 24.13
C VAL A 380 -12.57 -8.34 23.03
N ASP A 381 -11.36 -8.58 22.53
CA ASP A 381 -11.06 -9.49 21.43
C ASP A 381 -9.85 -10.37 21.75
N SER A 382 -10.14 -11.53 22.32
CA SER A 382 -9.11 -12.47 22.80
C SER A 382 -8.20 -13.01 21.70
N GLN A 383 -8.55 -12.82 20.43
CA GLN A 383 -7.76 -13.26 19.28
C GLN A 383 -7.01 -12.11 18.60
N HIS A 384 -7.03 -10.89 19.17
CA HIS A 384 -6.39 -9.74 18.54
C HIS A 384 -4.90 -9.95 18.27
N SER A 385 -4.17 -10.65 19.16
CA SER A 385 -2.75 -10.95 18.99
C SER A 385 -2.45 -11.95 17.87
N ASP A 386 -3.43 -12.80 17.52
CA ASP A 386 -3.27 -13.88 16.56
C ASP A 386 -3.72 -13.45 15.15
N ARG A 387 -4.17 -12.21 15.02
CA ARG A 387 -4.68 -11.62 13.79
C ARG A 387 -3.56 -10.92 13.04
N LYS A 388 -3.62 -11.00 11.72
CA LYS A 388 -2.64 -10.32 10.87
C LYS A 388 -2.95 -8.82 10.87
N ALA A 389 -1.96 -8.00 10.55
CA ALA A 389 -2.21 -6.60 10.23
C ALA A 389 -3.36 -6.53 9.21
N ASN A 390 -4.31 -5.61 9.41
CA ASN A 390 -5.54 -5.47 8.62
C ASN A 390 -6.70 -6.46 8.87
N ASP A 391 -6.56 -7.43 9.79
CA ASP A 391 -7.70 -8.19 10.36
C ASP A 391 -8.41 -7.37 11.49
N GLU A 392 -8.24 -6.05 11.49
CA GLU A 392 -8.61 -5.18 12.59
C GLU A 392 -10.13 -5.02 12.67
N TYR A 393 -10.69 -5.41 13.81
CA TYR A 393 -12.14 -5.44 14.00
C TYR A 393 -12.70 -4.20 14.69
N PHE A 394 -11.85 -3.27 15.09
CA PHE A 394 -12.25 -2.15 15.92
C PHE A 394 -11.62 -0.84 15.50
N GLU A 395 -12.46 0.15 15.28
CA GLU A 395 -12.04 1.56 15.22
C GLU A 395 -12.20 2.20 16.58
N VAL A 396 -11.08 2.65 17.14
CA VAL A 396 -11.04 3.30 18.46
C VAL A 396 -11.10 4.80 18.29
N MET A 397 -12.16 5.42 18.79
CA MET A 397 -12.37 6.87 18.68
C MET A 397 -11.73 7.60 19.88
N ALA A 398 -10.68 8.37 19.65
CA ALA A 398 -10.02 9.19 20.68
C ALA A 398 -10.23 10.70 20.44
N ASP A 399 -9.80 11.21 19.29
CA ASP A 399 -9.94 12.61 18.87
C ASP A 399 -10.92 12.75 17.71
N VAL A 400 -11.55 13.93 17.61
CA VAL A 400 -12.50 14.24 16.53
C VAL A 400 -12.15 15.56 15.89
N GLU A 401 -11.87 15.51 14.59
CA GLU A 401 -11.75 16.69 13.74
C GLU A 401 -13.13 17.06 13.18
N LEU A 402 -13.52 18.32 13.32
CA LEU A 402 -14.79 18.84 12.80
C LEU A 402 -14.56 19.87 11.70
N HIS A 403 -15.12 19.60 10.53
CA HIS A 403 -15.08 20.52 9.38
C HIS A 403 -16.37 21.33 9.28
N ARG A 404 -16.72 22.05 10.36
CA ARG A 404 -17.92 22.90 10.41
C ARG A 404 -17.73 24.28 9.77
N SER A 405 -16.49 24.68 9.51
CA SER A 405 -16.11 25.95 8.88
C SER A 405 -14.94 25.74 7.90
N SER A 406 -14.50 26.80 7.22
CA SER A 406 -13.30 26.79 6.37
C SER A 406 -12.02 26.40 7.11
N GLU A 407 -12.05 26.34 8.45
CA GLU A 407 -10.95 25.86 9.29
C GLU A 407 -11.42 24.66 10.13
N PRO A 408 -10.65 23.55 10.16
CA PRO A 408 -10.89 22.43 11.06
C PRO A 408 -10.68 22.83 12.52
N GLU A 409 -11.61 22.45 13.39
CA GLU A 409 -11.43 22.57 14.85
C GLU A 409 -11.23 21.17 15.44
N ASN A 410 -10.12 20.98 16.16
CA ASN A 410 -9.87 19.77 16.93
C ASN A 410 -10.61 19.86 18.25
N ILE A 411 -11.66 19.06 18.41
CA ILE A 411 -12.47 19.03 19.63
C ILE A 411 -12.09 17.80 20.43
N LYS A 412 -11.43 18.03 21.57
CA LYS A 412 -11.23 16.99 22.57
C LYS A 412 -12.58 16.69 23.22
N MET A 413 -13.13 15.50 22.96
CA MET A 413 -14.43 15.10 23.49
C MET A 413 -14.30 14.19 24.70
N GLU A 414 -15.10 14.47 25.73
CA GLU A 414 -15.33 13.54 26.84
C GLU A 414 -16.49 12.61 26.48
N TRP A 415 -16.16 11.38 26.08
CA TRP A 415 -17.15 10.39 25.64
C TRP A 415 -17.99 9.84 26.80
N THR A 416 -19.16 10.43 27.05
CA THR A 416 -20.22 9.74 27.82
C THR A 416 -20.98 8.74 26.94
N LEU A 417 -21.67 7.76 27.53
CA LEU A 417 -22.51 6.82 26.75
C LEU A 417 -23.55 7.59 25.93
N LYS A 418 -24.15 8.64 26.52
CA LYS A 418 -25.09 9.53 25.85
C LYS A 418 -24.46 10.21 24.64
N GLU A 419 -23.25 10.73 24.80
CA GLU A 419 -22.54 11.39 23.70
C GLU A 419 -22.18 10.40 22.59
N ALA A 420 -21.64 9.22 22.93
CA ALA A 420 -21.37 8.16 21.97
C ALA A 420 -22.63 7.76 21.19
N ILE A 421 -23.76 7.59 21.87
CA ILE A 421 -25.06 7.31 21.25
C ILE A 421 -25.47 8.43 20.28
N ASN A 422 -25.39 9.69 20.72
CA ASN A 422 -25.80 10.84 19.90
C ASN A 422 -24.90 11.04 18.67
N ARG A 423 -23.61 10.74 18.79
CA ARG A 423 -22.63 10.95 17.71
C ARG A 423 -22.42 9.72 16.84
N PHE A 424 -22.94 8.55 17.21
CA PHE A 424 -22.74 7.32 16.44
C PHE A 424 -23.16 7.44 14.95
N PRO A 425 -24.27 8.11 14.59
CA PRO A 425 -24.59 8.40 13.18
C PRO A 425 -23.52 9.19 12.44
N TRP A 426 -22.93 10.20 13.09
CA TRP A 426 -21.81 10.95 12.53
C TRP A 426 -20.55 10.07 12.42
N VAL A 427 -20.23 9.26 13.42
CA VAL A 427 -19.09 8.31 13.35
C VAL A 427 -19.25 7.35 12.17
N CYS A 428 -20.47 6.86 11.92
CA CYS A 428 -20.77 6.02 10.76
C CYS A 428 -20.58 6.76 9.42
N TYR A 429 -20.77 8.08 9.40
CA TYR A 429 -20.48 8.91 8.25
C TYR A 429 -18.98 9.15 8.09
N SER A 430 -18.27 9.53 9.15
CA SER A 430 -16.82 9.76 9.11
C SER A 430 -16.06 8.50 8.65
N ASN A 431 -16.47 7.33 9.16
CA ASN A 431 -15.92 6.02 8.78
C ASN A 431 -16.68 5.35 7.61
N ARG A 432 -17.38 6.12 6.76
CA ARG A 432 -18.21 5.56 5.68
C ARG A 432 -17.42 4.80 4.61
N PHE A 433 -16.13 5.07 4.49
CA PHE A 433 -15.23 4.42 3.56
C PHE A 433 -14.58 3.17 4.15
N GLU A 434 -14.72 2.93 5.46
CA GLU A 434 -14.18 1.74 6.11
C GLU A 434 -14.96 0.49 5.65
N PRO A 435 -14.28 -0.49 5.02
CA PRO A 435 -14.86 -1.77 4.65
C PRO A 435 -15.70 -2.43 5.73
N LEU A 436 -16.96 -2.75 5.40
CA LEU A 436 -17.86 -3.53 6.26
C LEU A 436 -18.06 -2.92 7.67
N PHE A 437 -17.86 -1.60 7.81
CA PHE A 437 -18.12 -0.90 9.07
C PHE A 437 -19.57 -1.06 9.51
N ASN A 438 -19.76 -1.61 10.72
CA ASN A 438 -21.06 -1.92 11.24
C ASN A 438 -21.74 -0.65 11.74
N ARG A 439 -22.88 -0.33 11.14
CA ARG A 439 -23.64 0.87 11.45
C ARG A 439 -24.71 0.65 12.51
N GLN A 440 -24.83 -0.53 13.10
CA GLN A 440 -25.89 -0.86 14.06
C GLN A 440 -25.37 -1.16 15.44
N TYR A 441 -24.11 -1.57 15.56
CA TYR A 441 -23.53 -1.99 16.82
C TYR A 441 -22.20 -1.29 17.09
N PHE A 442 -21.98 -0.92 18.34
CA PHE A 442 -20.69 -0.44 18.84
C PHE A 442 -20.48 -0.88 20.28
N ILE A 443 -19.24 -0.77 20.76
CA ILE A 443 -18.87 -1.06 22.14
C ILE A 443 -18.56 0.26 22.85
N PHE A 444 -19.12 0.43 24.05
CA PHE A 444 -18.79 1.54 24.93
C PHE A 444 -18.05 1.03 26.16
N VAL A 445 -16.87 1.60 26.41
CA VAL A 445 -15.99 1.30 27.53
C VAL A 445 -16.11 2.41 28.56
N ASP A 446 -16.83 2.12 29.65
CA ASP A 446 -17.23 3.12 30.64
C ASP A 446 -16.43 3.04 31.96
N HIS A 447 -15.43 2.16 32.02
CA HIS A 447 -14.61 1.94 33.19
C HIS A 447 -13.18 1.63 32.78
N GLU A 448 -12.21 2.07 33.59
CA GLU A 448 -10.79 1.73 33.42
C GLU A 448 -10.53 0.23 33.63
N VAL A 449 -11.24 -0.40 34.58
CA VAL A 449 -11.07 -1.83 34.91
C VAL A 449 -12.07 -2.71 34.14
N VAL A 450 -11.88 -2.76 32.81
CA VAL A 450 -12.77 -3.42 31.84
C VAL A 450 -12.94 -4.93 32.10
N VAL A 451 -11.89 -5.61 32.58
CA VAL A 451 -11.90 -7.06 32.84
C VAL A 451 -12.95 -7.44 33.90
N GLU A 452 -13.08 -6.62 34.95
CA GLU A 452 -14.00 -6.89 36.06
C GLU A 452 -15.40 -6.37 35.79
N LYS A 453 -15.51 -5.17 35.22
CA LYS A 453 -16.79 -4.47 35.04
C LYS A 453 -17.46 -4.79 33.71
N GLY A 454 -16.74 -5.43 32.79
CA GLY A 454 -17.21 -5.66 31.44
C GLY A 454 -17.35 -4.38 30.64
N VAL A 455 -17.96 -4.50 29.46
CA VAL A 455 -18.24 -3.40 28.53
C VAL A 455 -19.74 -3.31 28.26
N ILE A 456 -20.16 -2.19 27.70
CA ILE A 456 -21.53 -2.01 27.22
C ILE A 456 -21.54 -2.27 25.71
N LEU A 457 -22.24 -3.33 25.29
CA LEU A 457 -22.62 -3.50 23.89
C LEU A 457 -23.84 -2.64 23.61
N VAL A 458 -23.75 -1.79 22.59
CA VAL A 458 -24.83 -0.91 22.17
C VAL A 458 -25.34 -1.38 20.82
N ARG A 459 -26.67 -1.47 20.70
CA ARG A 459 -27.41 -1.65 19.46
C ARG A 459 -28.20 -0.39 19.20
N TYR A 460 -27.95 0.24 18.06
CA TYR A 460 -28.58 1.48 17.62
C TYR A 460 -29.48 1.15 16.43
N ASP A 461 -30.79 1.07 16.67
CA ASP A 461 -31.79 0.78 15.63
C ASP A 461 -32.15 2.09 14.90
N TRP A 462 -31.44 2.39 13.82
CA TRP A 462 -31.67 3.54 12.93
C TRP A 462 -31.66 3.15 11.45
N ASP A 463 -31.96 4.10 10.59
CA ASP A 463 -32.05 3.92 9.13
C ASP A 463 -30.70 3.69 8.45
N GLY A 464 -29.57 3.86 9.16
CA GLY A 464 -28.22 3.72 8.61
C GLY A 464 -27.91 4.75 7.52
N ASN A 465 -28.72 5.82 7.41
CA ASN A 465 -28.68 6.74 6.29
C ASN A 465 -27.60 7.81 6.49
N ILE A 466 -26.40 7.47 6.05
CA ILE A 466 -25.23 8.35 6.02
C ILE A 466 -25.25 9.37 4.86
N LYS A 467 -26.34 9.50 4.09
CA LYS A 467 -26.41 10.49 3.00
C LYS A 467 -26.74 11.92 3.45
N LYS A 468 -27.03 12.09 4.75
CA LYS A 468 -27.20 13.39 5.41
C LYS A 468 -25.84 14.07 5.54
N SER A 469 -25.82 15.39 5.56
CA SER A 469 -24.57 16.14 5.76
C SER A 469 -23.96 15.85 7.13
N GLU A 470 -22.65 16.05 7.24
CA GLU A 470 -21.91 15.86 8.49
C GLU A 470 -22.51 16.66 9.64
N GLY A 471 -22.86 17.93 9.40
CA GLY A 471 -23.51 18.80 10.38
C GLY A 471 -24.90 18.30 10.79
N GLU A 472 -25.71 17.82 9.86
CA GLU A 472 -27.03 17.23 10.16
C GLU A 472 -26.90 15.96 11.01
N LEU A 473 -25.92 15.09 10.73
CA LEU A 473 -25.71 13.88 11.51
C LEU A 473 -25.15 14.20 12.89
N TRP A 474 -24.26 15.19 12.98
CA TRP A 474 -23.75 15.68 14.25
C TRP A 474 -24.87 16.24 15.12
N ASP A 475 -25.72 17.11 14.57
CA ASP A 475 -26.81 17.75 15.31
C ASP A 475 -28.10 16.94 15.35
N SER A 476 -28.11 15.72 14.78
CA SER A 476 -29.25 14.78 14.83
C SER A 476 -29.40 14.16 16.22
N GLY A 477 -29.69 15.00 17.21
CA GLY A 477 -30.09 14.56 18.54
C GLY A 477 -31.37 13.74 18.47
N LYS A 478 -31.19 12.41 18.40
CA LYS A 478 -32.19 11.31 18.43
C LYS A 478 -32.78 10.90 17.08
N LEU A 479 -32.33 9.76 16.55
CA LEU A 479 -32.98 9.11 15.39
C LEU A 479 -33.06 7.57 15.49
N GLY A 480 -32.98 6.98 16.68
CA GLY A 480 -33.10 5.53 16.81
C GLY A 480 -33.56 5.05 18.19
N LEU A 481 -34.11 3.84 18.22
CA LEU A 481 -34.29 3.10 19.46
C LEU A 481 -32.92 2.53 19.85
N VAL A 482 -32.47 2.86 21.05
CA VAL A 482 -31.15 2.42 21.54
C VAL A 482 -31.32 1.36 22.60
N ARG A 483 -30.59 0.27 22.43
CA ARG A 483 -30.58 -0.88 23.33
C ARG A 483 -29.17 -1.12 23.79
N THR A 484 -29.01 -1.40 25.07
CA THR A 484 -27.72 -1.64 25.70
C THR A 484 -27.71 -2.95 26.45
N MET A 485 -26.52 -3.54 26.56
CA MET A 485 -26.31 -4.73 27.36
C MET A 485 -24.89 -4.70 27.93
N ARG A 486 -24.77 -4.80 29.26
CA ARG A 486 -23.46 -5.02 29.88
C ARG A 486 -23.06 -6.47 29.75
N ILE A 487 -21.85 -6.71 29.25
CA ILE A 487 -21.30 -8.04 29.01
C ILE A 487 -19.85 -8.13 29.45
N PRO A 488 -19.35 -9.31 29.85
CA PRO A 488 -17.93 -9.49 30.08
C PRO A 488 -17.13 -9.13 28.83
N ALA A 489 -16.04 -8.38 29.00
CA ALA A 489 -15.29 -7.84 27.87
C ALA A 489 -14.79 -8.93 26.92
N LYS A 490 -14.21 -10.00 27.44
CA LYS A 490 -13.70 -11.15 26.67
C LYS A 490 -14.73 -11.86 25.76
N VAL A 491 -16.03 -11.62 25.93
CA VAL A 491 -17.08 -12.21 25.07
C VAL A 491 -17.76 -11.16 24.19
N ALA A 492 -17.32 -9.90 24.25
CA ALA A 492 -17.96 -8.81 23.52
C ALA A 492 -17.88 -9.03 22.01
N MET A 493 -16.70 -9.37 21.52
CA MET A 493 -16.45 -9.62 20.12
C MET A 493 -17.24 -10.83 19.56
N SER A 494 -17.21 -11.97 20.24
CA SER A 494 -17.99 -13.13 19.80
C SER A 494 -19.51 -12.89 19.85
N LYS A 495 -19.98 -12.08 20.80
CA LYS A 495 -21.37 -11.65 20.85
C LYS A 495 -21.72 -10.74 19.67
N ILE A 496 -21.01 -9.63 19.47
CA ILE A 496 -21.37 -8.68 18.41
C ILE A 496 -21.34 -9.36 17.02
N LEU A 497 -20.38 -10.24 16.77
CA LEU A 497 -20.34 -11.07 15.55
C LEU A 497 -21.58 -11.95 15.40
N ARG A 498 -21.98 -12.66 16.45
CA ARG A 498 -23.19 -13.49 16.44
C ARG A 498 -24.45 -12.65 16.23
N ALA A 499 -24.51 -11.46 16.82
CA ALA A 499 -25.63 -10.54 16.63
C ALA A 499 -25.76 -10.08 15.16
N VAL A 500 -24.65 -9.96 14.44
CA VAL A 500 -24.62 -9.62 13.02
C VAL A 500 -25.01 -10.80 12.14
N ALA A 501 -24.48 -12.00 12.42
CA ALA A 501 -24.72 -13.19 11.61
C ALA A 501 -26.12 -13.79 11.80
N ASP A 502 -26.54 -13.98 13.05
CA ASP A 502 -27.74 -14.74 13.42
C ASP A 502 -28.89 -13.83 13.88
N GLY A 503 -28.63 -12.52 14.03
CA GLY A 503 -29.50 -11.61 14.76
C GLY A 503 -29.32 -11.69 16.27
N SER A 504 -29.92 -10.74 16.98
CA SER A 504 -29.86 -10.63 18.46
C SER A 504 -31.22 -10.82 19.13
N GLU A 505 -32.13 -11.55 18.48
CA GLU A 505 -33.45 -11.86 19.03
C GLU A 505 -33.34 -12.75 20.28
N GLY A 506 -34.16 -12.46 21.29
CA GLY A 506 -34.16 -13.20 22.57
C GLY A 506 -33.07 -12.80 23.57
N TRP A 507 -32.22 -11.85 23.22
CA TRP A 507 -31.20 -11.32 24.12
C TRP A 507 -31.81 -10.33 25.12
N SER A 508 -31.31 -10.32 26.36
CA SER A 508 -31.80 -9.46 27.46
C SER A 508 -31.34 -8.00 27.33
N TRP A 509 -31.72 -7.34 26.24
CA TRP A 509 -31.44 -5.93 26.00
C TRP A 509 -32.19 -5.02 26.99
N GLN A 510 -31.53 -3.96 27.44
CA GLN A 510 -32.16 -2.88 28.17
C GLN A 510 -32.37 -1.70 27.22
N SER A 511 -33.60 -1.16 27.18
CA SER A 511 -33.83 0.11 26.49
C SER A 511 -33.05 1.21 27.19
N TYR A 512 -32.29 1.98 26.42
CA TYR A 512 -31.64 3.16 26.96
C TYR A 512 -32.68 4.27 27.15
N THR A 513 -32.89 4.69 28.40
CA THR A 513 -33.72 5.83 28.78
C THR A 513 -32.83 6.85 29.49
N GLU A 514 -32.78 8.07 28.96
CA GLU A 514 -31.97 9.17 29.53
C GLU A 514 -32.33 9.51 30.99
#